data_AF-A0A1V0HT83-F1
#
_entry.id   AF-A0A1V0HT83-F1
#
_cell.length_a   1.000
_cell.length_b   1.000
_cell.length_c   1.000
_cell.angle_alpha   90.00
_cell.angle_beta   90.00
_cell.angle_gamma   90.00
#
_symmetry.space_group_name_H-M   'P 1'
#
loop_
_entity.id
_entity.type
_entity.pdbx_description
1 polymer ?
#
loop_
_entity_poly.entity_id
_entity_poly.type
_entity_poly.pdbx_seq_one_letter_code
_entity_poly.pdbx_strand_id
1 'polypeptide(L)'
;MKDFYDTLYGKALGGRHGPLLVDLWREILRLAEKHSEGRDLQVCDQLTLEFLHDLREVEAEDWRQMCWGLGPTVYGAVGLSWCRGVDLAMVWQDWEASGFPILPDARHMRPARLLNPELMPVTESLQSIAQISRGNLVAFCAIVAFSEGRIFIDVPESDLARLPTHAQSLVEVCSRPRSSSANSSGFGSVVAT
;
A
#
# COMPACT_ATOMS: atom_id res chain seq x y z
N MET A 1 18.60 16.77 -16.36
CA MET A 1 18.28 15.74 -15.34
C MET A 1 17.62 14.51 -15.96
N LYS A 2 16.66 14.67 -16.89
CA LYS A 2 16.08 13.58 -17.71
C LYS A 2 17.15 12.74 -18.43
N ASP A 3 18.07 13.39 -19.13
CA ASP A 3 19.14 12.71 -19.90
C ASP A 3 20.13 11.89 -19.04
N PHE A 4 20.29 12.25 -17.76
CA PHE A 4 21.16 11.52 -16.83
C PHE A 4 20.55 10.16 -16.46
N TYR A 5 19.25 10.14 -16.19
CA TYR A 5 18.51 8.93 -15.85
C TYR A 5 18.33 8.01 -17.08
N ASP A 6 18.04 8.58 -18.25
CA ASP A 6 17.94 7.79 -19.49
C ASP A 6 19.27 7.11 -19.85
N THR A 7 20.40 7.77 -19.57
CA THR A 7 21.75 7.23 -19.86
C THR A 7 22.21 6.17 -18.84
N LEU A 8 21.91 6.35 -17.55
CA LEU A 8 22.27 5.40 -16.49
C LEU A 8 21.39 4.14 -16.53
N TYR A 9 20.08 4.30 -16.67
CA TYR A 9 19.13 3.20 -16.57
C TYR A 9 18.86 2.51 -17.91
N GLY A 10 19.03 3.19 -19.04
CA GLY A 10 19.02 2.56 -20.37
C GLY A 10 20.13 1.50 -20.53
N LYS A 11 21.25 1.65 -19.80
CA LYS A 11 22.35 0.67 -19.78
C LYS A 11 22.21 -0.40 -18.69
N ALA A 12 21.66 -0.06 -17.52
CA ALA A 12 21.51 -0.99 -16.40
C ALA A 12 20.34 -1.98 -16.57
N LEU A 13 19.21 -1.54 -17.16
CA LEU A 13 17.96 -2.33 -17.27
C LEU A 13 17.74 -2.96 -18.65
N GLY A 14 18.82 -3.31 -19.37
CA GLY A 14 18.68 -4.05 -20.63
C GLY A 14 17.85 -3.32 -21.71
N GLY A 15 18.05 -2.00 -21.87
CA GLY A 15 17.82 -1.28 -23.13
C GLY A 15 16.42 -1.09 -23.69
N ARG A 16 15.35 -1.75 -23.18
CA ARG A 16 13.99 -1.59 -23.77
C ARG A 16 12.91 -1.03 -22.86
N HIS A 17 13.04 -1.12 -21.53
CA HIS A 17 11.97 -0.70 -20.61
C HIS A 17 12.38 0.37 -19.58
N GLY A 18 13.68 0.66 -19.43
CA GLY A 18 14.17 1.60 -18.40
C GLY A 18 13.48 2.97 -18.37
N PRO A 19 13.39 3.72 -19.49
CA PRO A 19 12.70 5.00 -19.51
C PRO A 19 11.20 4.91 -19.15
N LEU A 20 10.53 3.83 -19.55
CA LEU A 20 9.12 3.60 -19.25
C LEU A 20 8.89 3.33 -17.76
N LEU A 21 9.78 2.58 -17.12
CA LEU A 21 9.70 2.30 -15.68
C LEU A 21 9.90 3.56 -14.84
N VAL A 22 10.83 4.43 -15.24
CA VAL A 22 11.08 5.71 -14.55
C VAL A 22 9.86 6.62 -14.67
N ASP A 23 9.25 6.72 -15.84
CA ASP A 23 8.05 7.54 -16.04
C ASP A 23 6.85 6.98 -15.27
N LEU A 24 6.68 5.65 -15.25
CA LEU A 24 5.65 4.98 -14.45
C LEU A 24 5.83 5.22 -12.94
N TRP A 25 7.06 5.09 -12.43
CA TRP A 25 7.38 5.39 -11.03
C TRP A 25 7.10 6.85 -10.66
N ARG A 26 7.47 7.79 -11.54
CA ARG A 26 7.17 9.21 -11.32
C ARG A 26 5.67 9.48 -11.27
N GLU A 27 4.90 8.84 -12.14
CA GLU A 27 3.46 9.02 -12.19
C GLU A 27 2.77 8.43 -10.96
N ILE A 28 3.20 7.23 -10.52
CA ILE A 28 2.76 6.64 -9.25
C ILE A 28 3.05 7.60 -8.09
N LEU A 29 4.28 8.12 -7.97
CA LEU A 29 4.62 9.07 -6.92
C LEU A 29 3.80 10.36 -6.99
N ARG A 30 3.62 10.93 -8.18
CA ARG A 30 2.86 12.16 -8.39
C ARG A 30 1.41 12.01 -7.93
N LEU A 31 0.78 10.88 -8.21
CA LEU A 31 -0.60 10.57 -7.79
C LEU A 31 -0.70 10.21 -6.30
N ALA A 32 0.34 9.53 -5.79
CA ALA A 32 0.46 9.13 -4.40
C ALA A 32 0.70 10.31 -3.43
N GLU A 33 1.48 11.31 -3.86
CA GLU A 33 1.79 12.50 -3.04
C GLU A 33 0.70 13.57 -3.09
N LYS A 34 -0.26 13.44 -4.00
CA LYS A 34 -1.36 14.41 -4.09
C LYS A 34 -2.24 14.31 -2.83
N HIS A 35 -2.10 15.29 -1.95
CA HIS A 35 -2.91 15.46 -0.74
C HIS A 35 -4.23 16.14 -1.08
N SER A 36 -5.19 15.39 -1.61
CA SER A 36 -6.56 15.87 -1.79
C SER A 36 -7.50 15.09 -0.89
N GLU A 37 -8.36 15.77 -0.13
CA GLU A 37 -9.38 15.13 0.70
C GLU A 37 -10.60 14.72 -0.14
N GLY A 38 -11.29 13.65 0.26
CA GLY A 38 -12.59 13.26 -0.32
C GLY A 38 -12.50 12.56 -1.69
N ARG A 39 -13.37 12.95 -2.64
CA ARG A 39 -13.55 12.29 -3.95
C ARG A 39 -12.30 12.27 -4.80
N ASP A 40 -11.47 13.30 -4.69
CA ASP A 40 -10.22 13.41 -5.45
C ASP A 40 -9.20 12.33 -5.03
N LEU A 41 -9.23 11.88 -3.76
CA LEU A 41 -8.36 10.83 -3.28
C LEU A 41 -8.73 9.47 -3.88
N GLN A 42 -10.02 9.15 -3.95
CA GLN A 42 -10.51 7.89 -4.54
C GLN A 42 -10.15 7.80 -6.02
N VAL A 43 -10.27 8.91 -6.75
CA VAL A 43 -9.84 8.98 -8.17
C VAL A 43 -8.33 8.77 -8.27
N CYS A 44 -7.54 9.39 -7.40
CA CYS A 44 -6.09 9.17 -7.38
C CYS A 44 -5.73 7.72 -7.05
N ASP A 45 -6.41 7.08 -6.10
CA ASP A 45 -6.21 5.67 -5.76
C ASP A 45 -6.53 4.76 -6.94
N GLN A 46 -7.67 4.98 -7.61
CA GLN A 46 -8.06 4.21 -8.78
C GLN A 46 -7.03 4.33 -9.92
N LEU A 47 -6.60 5.55 -10.24
CA LEU A 47 -5.56 5.76 -11.26
C LEU A 47 -4.23 5.12 -10.83
N THR A 48 -3.86 5.21 -9.55
CA THR A 48 -2.65 4.58 -9.03
C THR A 48 -2.74 3.06 -9.20
N LEU A 49 -3.89 2.44 -8.91
CA LEU A 49 -4.10 1.01 -9.10
C LEU A 49 -3.99 0.57 -10.56
N GLU A 50 -4.47 1.39 -11.50
CA GLU A 50 -4.30 1.12 -12.94
C GLU A 50 -2.81 1.05 -13.33
N PHE A 51 -2.01 2.02 -12.87
CA PHE A 51 -0.55 1.99 -13.09
C PHE A 51 0.15 0.83 -12.37
N LEU A 52 -0.31 0.47 -11.17
CA LEU A 52 0.24 -0.67 -10.43
C LEU A 52 -0.07 -2.00 -11.14
N HIS A 53 -1.23 -2.12 -11.78
CA HIS A 53 -1.58 -3.31 -12.57
C HIS A 53 -0.62 -3.55 -13.75
N ASP A 54 -0.12 -2.49 -14.38
CA ASP A 54 0.85 -2.58 -15.48
C ASP A 54 2.21 -3.16 -15.03
N LEU A 55 2.51 -3.11 -13.72
CA LEU A 55 3.75 -3.67 -13.17
C LEU A 55 3.76 -5.21 -13.12
N ARG A 56 2.62 -5.88 -13.33
CA ARG A 56 2.54 -7.36 -13.28
C ARG A 56 3.46 -8.08 -14.25
N GLU A 57 3.85 -7.42 -15.35
CA GLU A 57 4.78 -7.98 -16.33
C GLU A 57 6.24 -7.58 -16.09
N VAL A 58 6.51 -6.70 -15.12
CA VAL A 58 7.84 -6.23 -14.77
C VAL A 58 8.48 -7.20 -13.77
N GLU A 59 9.72 -7.60 -14.01
CA GLU A 59 10.47 -8.41 -13.05
C GLU A 59 10.74 -7.61 -11.77
N ALA A 60 10.49 -8.24 -10.61
CA ALA A 60 10.67 -7.62 -9.30
C ALA A 60 12.08 -7.05 -9.11
N GLU A 61 13.11 -7.75 -9.60
CA GLU A 61 14.50 -7.30 -9.47
C GLU A 61 14.80 -6.06 -10.33
N ASP A 62 14.25 -5.96 -11.55
CA ASP A 62 14.43 -4.80 -12.41
C ASP A 62 13.78 -3.55 -11.79
N TRP A 63 12.54 -3.71 -11.27
CA TRP A 63 11.83 -2.64 -10.57
C TRP A 63 12.59 -2.21 -9.32
N ARG A 64 13.03 -3.17 -8.52
CA ARG A 64 13.77 -2.94 -7.29
C ARG A 64 15.08 -2.20 -7.56
N GLN A 65 15.88 -2.69 -8.50
CA GLN A 65 17.14 -2.04 -8.88
C GLN A 65 16.93 -0.58 -9.28
N MET A 66 15.87 -0.30 -10.05
CA MET A 66 15.49 1.07 -10.39
C MET A 66 15.14 1.90 -9.15
N CYS A 67 14.22 1.41 -8.29
CA CYS A 67 13.81 2.14 -7.09
C CYS A 67 14.99 2.44 -6.15
N TRP A 68 15.89 1.48 -5.95
CA TRP A 68 17.08 1.67 -5.11
C TRP A 68 18.02 2.73 -5.66
N GLY A 69 18.16 2.81 -6.98
CA GLY A 69 19.00 3.83 -7.60
C GLY A 69 18.35 5.23 -7.69
N LEU A 70 17.03 5.32 -7.62
CA LEU A 70 16.28 6.60 -7.54
C LEU A 70 16.06 7.09 -6.11
N GLY A 71 16.25 6.20 -5.14
CA GLY A 71 15.93 6.41 -3.73
C GLY A 71 14.70 5.58 -3.33
N PRO A 72 14.81 4.71 -2.31
CA PRO A 72 13.71 3.87 -1.90
C PRO A 72 12.56 4.73 -1.36
N THR A 73 11.34 4.44 -1.82
CA THR A 73 10.11 5.07 -1.34
C THR A 73 9.09 4.00 -0.99
N VAL A 74 8.14 4.34 -0.11
CA VAL A 74 7.05 3.40 0.24
C VAL A 74 6.25 2.98 -1.00
N TYR A 75 6.06 3.88 -1.96
CA TYR A 75 5.35 3.58 -3.19
C TYR A 75 6.20 2.76 -4.18
N GLY A 76 7.53 2.83 -4.07
CA GLY A 76 8.42 1.85 -4.71
C GLY A 76 8.18 0.44 -4.18
N ALA A 77 8.07 0.28 -2.85
CA ALA A 77 7.74 -1.00 -2.22
C ALA A 77 6.30 -1.47 -2.56
N VAL A 78 5.34 -0.55 -2.61
CA VAL A 78 3.98 -0.85 -3.10
C VAL A 78 4.04 -1.36 -4.54
N GLY A 79 4.71 -0.64 -5.46
CA GLY A 79 4.89 -1.09 -6.83
C GLY A 79 5.57 -2.45 -6.94
N LEU A 80 6.56 -2.72 -6.09
CA LEU A 80 7.23 -4.00 -6.03
C LEU A 80 6.25 -5.15 -5.74
N SER A 81 5.26 -4.94 -4.86
CA SER A 81 4.23 -5.96 -4.56
C SER A 81 3.39 -6.39 -5.77
N TRP A 82 3.38 -5.60 -6.84
CA TRP A 82 2.68 -5.88 -8.09
C TRP A 82 3.56 -6.53 -9.15
N CYS A 83 4.88 -6.58 -8.95
CA CYS A 83 5.82 -7.11 -9.93
C CYS A 83 5.84 -8.64 -10.00
N ARG A 84 6.28 -9.19 -11.13
CA ARG A 84 6.50 -10.64 -11.31
C ARG A 84 7.65 -11.14 -10.44
N GLY A 85 7.48 -12.32 -9.85
CA GLY A 85 8.53 -12.99 -9.07
C GLY A 85 8.79 -12.37 -7.69
N VAL A 86 7.94 -11.42 -7.26
CA VAL A 86 8.04 -10.82 -5.92
C VAL A 86 7.62 -11.78 -4.81
N ASP A 87 8.26 -11.67 -3.65
CA ASP A 87 7.75 -12.20 -2.38
C ASP A 87 7.50 -11.07 -1.37
N LEU A 88 6.71 -11.37 -0.32
CA LEU A 88 6.40 -10.38 0.72
C LEU A 88 7.64 -9.89 1.47
N ALA A 89 8.69 -10.70 1.61
CA ALA A 89 9.88 -10.30 2.35
C ALA A 89 10.63 -9.19 1.62
N MET A 90 10.69 -9.25 0.28
CA MET A 90 11.23 -8.18 -0.57
C MET A 90 10.45 -6.87 -0.38
N VAL A 91 9.11 -6.94 -0.36
CA VAL A 91 8.24 -5.77 -0.17
C VAL A 91 8.50 -5.12 1.20
N TRP A 92 8.57 -5.91 2.27
CA TRP A 92 8.83 -5.40 3.61
C TRP A 92 10.21 -4.80 3.76
N GLN A 93 11.23 -5.43 3.16
CA GLN A 93 12.59 -4.90 3.16
C GLN A 93 12.66 -3.51 2.49
N ASP A 94 12.01 -3.36 1.33
CA ASP A 94 12.02 -2.10 0.58
C ASP A 94 11.15 -1.03 1.27
N TRP A 95 10.06 -1.44 1.93
CA TRP A 95 9.25 -0.55 2.76
C TRP A 95 10.07 -0.02 3.95
N GLU A 96 10.77 -0.88 4.67
CA GLU A 96 11.67 -0.49 5.76
C GLU A 96 12.76 0.45 5.28
N ALA A 97 13.38 0.16 4.13
CA ALA A 97 14.41 0.99 3.53
C ALA A 97 13.90 2.40 3.16
N SER A 98 12.61 2.54 2.87
CA SER A 98 12.00 3.85 2.61
C SER A 98 11.89 4.74 3.86
N GLY A 99 11.94 4.15 5.06
CA GLY A 99 11.74 4.85 6.33
C GLY A 99 10.31 5.38 6.54
N PHE A 100 9.34 5.00 5.70
CA PHE A 100 7.98 5.51 5.80
C PHE A 100 7.20 4.84 6.95
N PRO A 101 6.70 5.61 7.93
CA PRO A 101 5.99 5.05 9.07
C PRO A 101 4.55 4.67 8.71
N ILE A 102 4.03 3.64 9.38
CA ILE A 102 2.61 3.28 9.30
C ILE A 102 1.94 3.77 10.59
N LEU A 103 1.13 4.82 10.45
CA LEU A 103 0.46 5.53 11.54
C LEU A 103 -1.07 5.41 11.39
N PRO A 104 -1.85 5.57 12.49
CA PRO A 104 -3.31 5.41 12.50
C PRO A 104 -4.05 6.60 11.88
N ASP A 105 -3.65 7.03 10.68
CA ASP A 105 -4.30 8.07 9.92
C ASP A 105 -4.34 7.73 8.43
N ALA A 106 -5.28 8.35 7.72
CA ALA A 106 -5.58 8.00 6.34
C ALA A 106 -4.36 8.15 5.40
N ARG A 107 -3.47 9.11 5.65
CA ARG A 107 -2.31 9.36 4.78
C ARG A 107 -1.28 8.25 4.93
N HIS A 108 -0.96 7.86 6.16
CA HIS A 108 0.06 6.83 6.41
C HIS A 108 -0.44 5.41 6.19
N MET A 109 -1.75 5.17 6.25
CA MET A 109 -2.35 3.87 5.88
C MET A 109 -2.55 3.70 4.38
N ARG A 110 -2.61 4.80 3.61
CA ARG A 110 -2.91 4.76 2.17
C ARG A 110 -1.99 3.82 1.37
N PRO A 111 -0.66 3.82 1.54
CA PRO A 111 0.20 2.91 0.78
C PRO A 111 -0.15 1.44 1.04
N ALA A 112 -0.54 1.07 2.26
CA ALA A 112 -0.87 -0.31 2.60
C ALA A 112 -2.13 -0.78 1.86
N ARG A 113 -3.11 0.11 1.65
CA ARG A 113 -4.32 -0.17 0.87
C ARG A 113 -4.07 -0.42 -0.63
N LEU A 114 -2.91 0.03 -1.14
CA LEU A 114 -2.52 -0.10 -2.54
C LEU A 114 -1.62 -1.31 -2.80
N LEU A 115 -1.25 -2.07 -1.76
CA LEU A 115 -0.53 -3.33 -1.91
C LEU A 115 -1.34 -4.33 -2.75
N ASN A 116 -0.64 -5.15 -3.53
CA ASN A 116 -1.27 -6.16 -4.35
C ASN A 116 -2.07 -7.15 -3.49
N PRO A 117 -3.41 -7.23 -3.65
CA PRO A 117 -4.24 -8.10 -2.82
C PRO A 117 -3.94 -9.59 -3.01
N GLU A 118 -3.38 -10.00 -4.16
CA GLU A 118 -3.01 -11.40 -4.41
C GLU A 118 -1.78 -11.84 -3.59
N LEU A 119 -0.93 -10.89 -3.20
CA LEU A 119 0.26 -11.14 -2.39
C LEU A 119 -0.04 -11.08 -0.89
N MET A 120 -1.12 -10.40 -0.50
CA MET A 120 -1.47 -10.18 0.90
C MET A 120 -2.13 -11.42 1.53
N PRO A 121 -1.85 -11.70 2.82
CA PRO A 121 -2.45 -12.84 3.49
C PRO A 121 -3.97 -12.65 3.66
N VAL A 122 -4.72 -13.73 3.40
CA VAL A 122 -6.17 -13.78 3.62
C VAL A 122 -6.43 -14.20 5.07
N THR A 123 -6.49 -13.22 5.97
CA THR A 123 -6.83 -13.46 7.38
C THR A 123 -7.56 -12.27 7.98
N GLU A 124 -8.49 -12.58 8.88
CA GLU A 124 -9.24 -11.62 9.70
C GLU A 124 -8.79 -11.69 11.18
N SER A 125 -7.91 -12.63 11.54
CA SER A 125 -7.42 -12.84 12.90
C SER A 125 -6.16 -12.01 13.18
N LEU A 126 -6.18 -11.19 14.23
CA LEU A 126 -5.00 -10.42 14.66
C LEU A 126 -3.86 -11.33 15.13
N GLN A 127 -4.18 -12.43 15.80
CA GLN A 127 -3.21 -13.46 16.18
C GLN A 127 -2.49 -14.04 14.95
N SER A 128 -3.25 -14.35 13.90
CA SER A 128 -2.71 -14.87 12.64
C SER A 128 -1.83 -13.84 11.95
N ILE A 129 -2.23 -12.56 11.95
CA ILE A 129 -1.41 -11.46 11.43
C ILE A 129 -0.07 -11.38 12.18
N ALA A 130 -0.09 -11.48 13.51
CA ALA A 130 1.14 -11.48 14.33
C ALA A 130 2.07 -12.65 13.98
N GLN A 131 1.52 -13.84 13.74
CA GLN A 131 2.29 -15.01 13.34
C GLN A 131 2.90 -14.87 11.93
N ILE A 132 2.11 -14.41 10.96
CA ILE A 132 2.56 -14.19 9.58
C ILE A 132 3.68 -13.15 9.53
N SER A 133 3.55 -12.10 10.35
CA SER A 133 4.52 -11.00 10.39
C SER A 133 5.84 -11.41 11.06
N ARG A 134 5.89 -12.53 11.82
CA ARG A 134 7.09 -13.07 12.47
C ARG A 134 7.91 -12.02 13.25
N GLY A 135 7.22 -11.10 13.92
CA GLY A 135 7.84 -10.01 14.68
C GLY A 135 8.32 -8.82 13.85
N ASN A 136 8.17 -8.82 12.53
CA ASN A 136 8.37 -7.63 11.71
C ASN A 136 7.20 -6.65 11.94
N LEU A 137 7.51 -5.52 12.56
CA LEU A 137 6.52 -4.50 12.92
C LEU A 137 5.93 -3.80 11.69
N VAL A 138 6.72 -3.56 10.65
CA VAL A 138 6.25 -2.95 9.40
C VAL A 138 5.25 -3.87 8.71
N ALA A 139 5.59 -5.16 8.58
CA ALA A 139 4.68 -6.17 8.03
C ALA A 139 3.38 -6.25 8.84
N PHE A 140 3.48 -6.30 10.16
CA PHE A 140 2.31 -6.32 11.05
C PHE A 140 1.40 -5.13 10.81
N CYS A 141 1.95 -3.91 10.89
CA CYS A 141 1.18 -2.69 10.71
C CYS A 141 0.62 -2.58 9.28
N ALA A 142 1.36 -2.98 8.25
CA ALA A 142 0.90 -2.94 6.87
C ALA A 142 -0.26 -3.90 6.63
N ILE A 143 -0.18 -5.14 7.15
CA ILE A 143 -1.27 -6.11 7.04
C ILE A 143 -2.50 -5.64 7.82
N VAL A 144 -2.31 -5.06 9.02
CA VAL A 144 -3.42 -4.47 9.80
C VAL A 144 -4.10 -3.33 9.02
N ALA A 145 -3.31 -2.42 8.45
CA ALA A 145 -3.83 -1.30 7.66
C ALA A 145 -4.53 -1.77 6.36
N PHE A 146 -4.01 -2.82 5.72
CA PHE A 146 -4.63 -3.44 4.55
C PHE A 146 -5.97 -4.14 4.87
N SER A 147 -6.06 -4.76 6.05
CA SER A 147 -7.26 -5.46 6.52
C SER A 147 -8.29 -4.56 7.21
N GLU A 148 -8.18 -3.23 7.07
CA GLU A 148 -9.07 -2.24 7.69
C GLU A 148 -10.57 -2.63 7.62
N GLY A 149 -11.21 -2.62 8.80
CA GLY A 149 -12.62 -2.96 9.00
C GLY A 149 -12.92 -4.46 9.02
N ARG A 150 -11.92 -5.33 8.84
CA ARG A 150 -12.07 -6.79 8.75
C ARG A 150 -11.32 -7.57 9.83
N ILE A 151 -10.66 -6.90 10.77
CA ILE A 151 -9.84 -7.56 11.78
C ILE A 151 -10.64 -7.82 13.05
N PHE A 152 -10.66 -9.08 13.47
CA PHE A 152 -11.09 -9.52 14.79
C PHE A 152 -9.89 -9.53 15.75
N ILE A 153 -10.09 -8.89 16.90
CA ILE A 153 -9.13 -8.90 18.00
C ILE A 153 -9.34 -10.19 18.80
N ASP A 154 -8.59 -11.22 18.44
CA ASP A 154 -8.63 -12.57 19.03
C ASP A 154 -7.43 -12.86 19.95
N VAL A 155 -6.84 -11.80 20.50
CA VAL A 155 -5.71 -11.85 21.43
C VAL A 155 -6.07 -11.21 22.76
N PRO A 156 -5.47 -11.64 23.89
CA PRO A 156 -5.64 -10.99 25.17
C PRO A 156 -5.18 -9.52 25.14
N GLU A 157 -5.84 -8.66 25.92
CA GLU A 157 -5.46 -7.26 26.08
C GLU A 157 -4.00 -7.09 26.55
N SER A 158 -3.50 -8.02 27.37
CA SER A 158 -2.09 -8.01 27.80
C SER A 158 -1.10 -8.19 26.65
N ASP A 159 -1.48 -8.89 25.57
CA ASP A 159 -0.63 -9.04 24.40
C ASP A 159 -0.70 -7.81 23.49
N LEU A 160 -1.86 -7.16 23.37
CA LEU A 160 -1.99 -5.86 22.71
C LEU A 160 -1.14 -4.79 23.38
N ALA A 161 -1.16 -4.74 24.73
CA ALA A 161 -0.42 -3.76 25.51
C ALA A 161 1.11 -3.87 25.34
N ARG A 162 1.62 -5.00 24.82
CA ARG A 162 3.04 -5.21 24.51
C ARG A 162 3.46 -4.62 23.17
N LEU A 163 2.51 -4.32 22.28
CA LEU A 163 2.80 -3.68 21.01
C LEU A 163 3.27 -2.24 21.24
N PRO A 164 4.07 -1.66 20.34
CA PRO A 164 4.34 -0.21 20.36
C PRO A 164 3.04 0.60 20.28
N THR A 165 3.00 1.78 20.93
CA THR A 165 1.78 2.60 21.04
C THR A 165 1.11 2.89 19.69
N HIS A 166 1.90 3.19 18.64
CA HIS A 166 1.35 3.45 17.31
C HIS A 166 0.68 2.21 16.69
N ALA A 167 1.21 1.01 16.94
CA ALA A 167 0.63 -0.24 16.45
C ALA A 167 -0.66 -0.58 17.21
N GLN A 168 -0.73 -0.30 18.51
CA GLN A 168 -1.97 -0.40 19.29
C GLN A 168 -3.06 0.51 18.71
N SER A 169 -2.75 1.79 18.53
CA SER A 169 -3.69 2.76 17.95
C SER A 169 -4.12 2.37 16.54
N LEU A 170 -3.22 1.79 15.74
CA LEU A 170 -3.54 1.30 14.41
C LEU A 170 -4.54 0.14 14.46
N VAL A 171 -4.33 -0.85 15.34
CA VAL A 171 -5.27 -1.96 15.55
C VAL A 171 -6.65 -1.42 15.97
N GLU A 172 -6.69 -0.46 16.90
CA GLU A 172 -7.95 0.15 17.35
C GLU A 172 -8.70 0.91 16.25
N VAL A 173 -7.98 1.58 15.34
CA VAL A 173 -8.59 2.28 14.20
C VAL A 173 -9.07 1.28 13.15
N CYS A 174 -8.26 0.28 12.84
CA CYS A 174 -8.53 -0.70 11.78
C CYS A 174 -9.52 -1.81 12.20
N SER A 175 -9.76 -2.03 13.50
CA SER A 175 -10.77 -3.00 13.96
C SER A 175 -12.19 -2.44 13.99
N ARG A 176 -12.36 -1.12 13.89
CA ARG A 176 -13.69 -0.50 13.88
C ARG A 176 -14.42 -0.84 12.58
N PRO A 177 -15.71 -1.22 12.64
CA PRO A 177 -16.52 -1.33 11.44
C PRO A 177 -16.50 0.00 10.72
N ARG A 178 -16.26 0.01 9.40
CA ARG A 178 -16.48 1.22 8.61
C ARG A 178 -17.95 1.61 8.79
N SER A 179 -18.20 2.70 9.50
CA SER A 179 -19.53 3.27 9.62
C SER A 179 -20.07 3.44 8.21
N SER A 180 -21.08 2.64 7.84
CA SER A 180 -21.80 2.82 6.60
C SER A 180 -22.36 4.24 6.63
N SER A 181 -21.78 5.17 5.86
CA SER A 181 -22.41 6.45 5.64
C SER A 181 -23.77 6.15 5.02
N ALA A 182 -24.83 6.49 5.76
CA ALA A 182 -26.20 6.19 5.44
C ALA A 182 -26.56 6.58 4.00
N ASN A 183 -27.22 5.67 3.29
CA ASN A 183 -28.07 6.00 2.16
C ASN A 183 -29.21 6.90 2.67
N SER A 184 -29.02 8.22 2.59
CA SER A 184 -30.12 9.18 2.60
C SER A 184 -30.50 9.51 1.15
N SER A 185 -31.17 8.57 0.49
CA SER A 185 -31.98 8.85 -0.69
C SER A 185 -33.41 8.42 -0.38
N GLY A 186 -34.08 9.24 0.44
CA GLY A 186 -35.52 9.26 0.52
C GLY A 186 -36.07 9.73 -0.81
N PHE A 187 -36.36 8.79 -1.71
CA PHE A 187 -37.21 9.05 -2.86
C PHE A 187 -38.64 9.18 -2.36
N GLY A 188 -39.14 10.41 -2.42
CA GLY A 188 -40.54 10.73 -2.17
C GLY A 188 -41.44 9.95 -3.12
N SER A 189 -42.37 9.21 -2.53
CA SER A 189 -43.55 8.69 -3.21
C SER A 189 -44.39 9.89 -3.66
N VAL A 190 -44.49 10.11 -4.97
CA VAL A 190 -45.55 10.94 -5.56
C VAL A 190 -46.60 9.99 -6.10
N VAL A 191 -47.68 9.86 -5.34
CA VAL A 191 -48.93 9.23 -5.77
C VAL A 191 -49.57 10.16 -6.79
N ALA A 192 -49.63 9.74 -8.06
CA ALA A 192 -50.49 10.37 -9.04
C ALA A 192 -51.93 9.92 -8.78
N THR A 193 -52.84 10.88 -8.62
CA THR A 193 -54.30 10.70 -8.69
C THR A 193 -54.79 11.47 -9.90
#